data_AF-A0A7V1H5R3-F1
#
_entry.id   AF-A0A7V1H5R3-F1
#
_cell.length_a   1.000
_cell.length_b   1.000
_cell.length_c   1.000
_cell.angle_alpha   90.00
_cell.angle_beta   90.00
_cell.angle_gamma   90.00
#
_symmetry.space_group_name_H-M   'P 1'
#
loop_
_entity.id
_entity.type
_entity.pdbx_description
1 polymer ?
#
loop_
_entity_poly.entity_id
_entity_poly.type
_entity_poly.pdbx_seq_one_letter_code
_entity_poly.pdbx_strand_id
1 'polypeptide(L)'
;MSARVDMNWKYRGLQVLRMENEFLRFDVLPELGAKVFNFIYKPLDRNLLWHNPYIHPSRQSFGTCFDDVWSGGWDELIPNDLPFQLPSGEILADHGEVWSQESGALLRPGALKILKTGLNSDGRISSSPMVRNWTSAASPLLKKE
;
A
#
# COMPACT_ATOMS: atom_id res chain seq x y z
N MET A 1 19.23 -3.27 -15.79
CA MET A 1 18.26 -2.16 -15.62
C MET A 1 18.09 -1.82 -14.15
N SER A 2 17.75 -0.59 -13.78
CA SER A 2 17.51 -0.16 -12.39
C SER A 2 16.02 0.04 -12.14
N ALA A 3 15.58 -0.23 -10.91
CA ALA A 3 14.25 0.19 -10.46
C ALA A 3 14.24 1.70 -10.21
N ARG A 4 13.08 2.32 -10.40
CA ARG A 4 12.84 3.75 -10.15
C ARG A 4 11.64 3.94 -9.22
N VAL A 5 11.64 5.05 -8.51
CA VAL A 5 10.51 5.51 -7.70
C VAL A 5 10.19 6.95 -8.04
N ASP A 6 8.91 7.24 -8.16
CA ASP A 6 8.37 8.55 -8.53
C ASP A 6 7.16 8.88 -7.66
N MET A 7 7.18 10.06 -7.05
CA MET A 7 6.12 10.59 -6.19
C MET A 7 5.46 11.84 -6.78
N ASN A 8 5.60 12.10 -8.07
CA ASN A 8 4.93 13.25 -8.71
C ASN A 8 3.53 12.91 -9.25
N TRP A 9 3.07 11.67 -9.04
CA TRP A 9 1.80 11.18 -9.56
C TRP A 9 0.65 11.47 -8.58
N LYS A 10 -0.52 11.77 -9.13
CA LYS A 10 -1.77 11.87 -8.36
C LYS A 10 -2.87 11.08 -9.06
N TYR A 11 -3.75 10.47 -8.26
CA TYR A 11 -4.96 9.83 -8.75
C TYR A 11 -6.15 10.27 -7.88
N ARG A 12 -7.12 10.97 -8.49
CA ARG A 12 -8.32 11.47 -7.79
C ARG A 12 -8.01 12.27 -6.51
N GLY A 13 -6.93 13.05 -6.54
CA GLY A 13 -6.50 13.87 -5.39
C GLY A 13 -5.73 13.12 -4.30
N LEU A 14 -5.45 11.83 -4.49
CA LEU A 14 -4.55 11.03 -3.67
C LEU A 14 -3.13 11.06 -4.26
N GLN A 15 -2.13 11.15 -3.39
CA GLN A 15 -0.74 10.98 -3.78
C GLN A 15 -0.50 9.53 -4.23
N VAL A 16 0.27 9.38 -5.30
CA VAL A 16 0.69 8.05 -5.77
C VAL A 16 2.20 7.96 -5.64
N LEU A 17 2.65 6.93 -4.94
CA LEU A 17 4.04 6.50 -4.94
C LEU A 17 4.16 5.36 -5.96
N ARG A 18 4.76 5.66 -7.10
CA ARG A 18 5.00 4.70 -8.17
C ARG A 18 6.37 4.08 -8.01
N MET A 19 6.44 2.76 -7.96
CA MET A 19 7.69 1.99 -8.00
C MET A 19 7.67 1.09 -9.22
N GLU A 20 8.71 1.10 -10.04
CA GLU A 20 8.71 0.28 -11.25
C GLU A 20 10.10 -0.09 -11.76
N ASN A 21 10.15 -1.19 -12.51
CA ASN A 21 11.30 -1.62 -13.29
C ASN A 21 10.84 -1.97 -14.72
N GLU A 22 11.62 -2.73 -15.48
CA GLU A 22 11.25 -3.16 -16.84
C GLU A 22 9.96 -3.99 -16.90
N PHE A 23 9.71 -4.83 -15.89
CA PHE A 23 8.64 -5.83 -15.90
C PHE A 23 7.43 -5.44 -15.07
N LEU A 24 7.64 -4.77 -13.94
CA LEU A 24 6.62 -4.53 -12.93
C LEU A 24 6.46 -3.04 -12.63
N ARG A 25 5.23 -2.65 -12.28
CA ARG A 25 4.88 -1.35 -11.72
C ARG A 25 3.93 -1.53 -10.55
N PHE A 26 4.26 -0.94 -9.43
CA PHE A 26 3.40 -0.79 -8.27
C PHE A 26 3.00 0.67 -8.12
N ASP A 27 1.71 0.92 -7.91
CA ASP A 27 1.24 2.23 -7.45
C ASP A 27 0.68 2.07 -6.05
N VAL A 28 1.30 2.75 -5.10
CA VAL A 28 0.91 2.76 -3.69
C VAL A 28 0.22 4.08 -3.37
N LEU A 29 -0.86 4.03 -2.59
CA LEU A 29 -1.60 5.19 -2.08
C LEU A 29 -1.26 5.39 -0.60
N PRO A 30 -0.32 6.28 -0.26
CA PRO A 30 0.14 6.47 1.12
C PRO A 30 -0.99 6.91 2.06
N GLU A 31 -1.94 7.72 1.57
CA GLU A 31 -3.05 8.22 2.39
C GLU A 31 -4.10 7.15 2.73
N LEU A 32 -4.00 5.94 2.18
CA LEU A 32 -4.92 4.81 2.41
C LEU A 32 -4.17 3.62 3.00
N GLY A 33 -3.48 3.81 4.13
CA GLY A 33 -2.79 2.75 4.83
C GLY A 33 -1.71 2.07 4.00
N ALA A 34 -1.09 2.80 3.06
CA ALA A 34 -0.17 2.24 2.08
C ALA A 34 -0.78 1.18 1.15
N LYS A 35 -2.06 1.32 0.79
CA LYS A 35 -2.74 0.44 -0.17
C LYS A 35 -1.93 0.31 -1.46
N VAL A 36 -1.65 -0.94 -1.87
CA VAL A 36 -1.16 -1.21 -3.23
C VAL A 36 -2.36 -1.18 -4.14
N PHE A 37 -2.53 -0.08 -4.87
CA PHE A 37 -3.67 0.09 -5.74
C PHE A 37 -3.45 -0.56 -7.09
N ASN A 38 -2.26 -0.42 -7.68
CA ASN A 38 -1.90 -1.13 -8.92
C ASN A 38 -0.75 -2.09 -8.69
N PHE A 39 -0.85 -3.27 -9.30
CA PHE A 39 0.28 -4.18 -9.49
C PHE A 39 0.27 -4.66 -10.95
N ILE A 40 1.09 -4.01 -11.77
CA ILE A 40 1.04 -4.15 -13.22
C ILE A 40 2.22 -4.95 -13.72
N TYR A 41 1.91 -5.98 -14.51
CA TYR A 41 2.87 -6.69 -15.35
C TYR A 41 2.92 -6.04 -16.73
N LYS A 42 4.00 -5.29 -16.97
CA LYS A 42 4.20 -4.45 -18.17
C LYS A 42 4.25 -5.23 -19.48
N PRO A 43 4.88 -6.41 -19.59
CA PRO A 43 4.93 -7.15 -20.86
C PRO A 43 3.57 -7.55 -21.41
N LEU A 44 2.55 -7.69 -20.56
CA LEU A 44 1.18 -7.95 -20.98
C LEU A 44 0.25 -6.75 -20.84
N ASP A 45 0.74 -5.63 -20.30
CA ASP A 45 -0.07 -4.48 -19.90
C ASP A 45 -1.33 -4.92 -19.12
N ARG A 46 -1.10 -5.66 -18.03
CA ARG A 46 -2.18 -6.15 -17.16
C ARG A 46 -1.96 -5.72 -15.73
N ASN A 47 -3.01 -5.16 -15.14
CA ASN A 47 -3.10 -5.04 -13.69
C ASN A 47 -3.53 -6.40 -13.12
N LEU A 48 -2.78 -6.90 -12.15
CA LEU A 48 -3.03 -8.17 -11.49
C LEU A 48 -3.99 -8.02 -10.31
N LEU A 49 -4.31 -6.78 -9.91
CA LEU A 49 -5.29 -6.48 -8.87
C LEU A 49 -6.61 -6.06 -9.50
N TRP A 50 -7.70 -6.57 -8.91
CA TRP A 50 -9.05 -6.15 -9.25
C TRP A 50 -9.36 -4.77 -8.67
N HIS A 51 -10.16 -3.99 -9.39
CA HIS A 51 -10.69 -2.71 -8.96
C HIS A 51 -12.21 -2.71 -9.02
N ASN A 52 -12.81 -2.11 -8.00
CA ASN A 52 -14.24 -1.87 -8.01
C ASN A 52 -14.59 -0.81 -9.06
N PRO A 53 -15.48 -1.09 -10.03
CA PRO A 53 -15.83 -0.13 -11.07
C PRO A 53 -16.67 1.06 -10.55
N TYR A 54 -17.32 0.91 -9.39
CA TYR A 54 -18.24 1.91 -8.84
C TYR A 54 -17.71 2.60 -7.58
N ILE A 55 -16.78 1.95 -6.86
CA ILE A 55 -16.17 2.51 -5.65
C ILE A 55 -14.75 2.94 -5.98
N HIS A 56 -14.48 4.23 -5.87
CA HIS A 56 -13.17 4.82 -6.13
C HIS A 56 -12.37 4.99 -4.84
N PRO A 57 -11.03 4.84 -4.88
CA PRO A 57 -10.21 5.08 -3.71
C PRO A 57 -10.36 6.54 -3.27
N SER A 58 -10.62 6.74 -1.98
CA SER A 58 -10.79 8.03 -1.34
C SER A 58 -10.40 7.93 0.13
N ARG A 59 -9.99 9.06 0.73
CA ARG A 59 -9.61 9.10 2.16
C ARG A 59 -10.80 8.67 3.02
N GLN A 60 -10.55 7.81 4.00
CA GLN A 60 -11.59 7.28 4.88
C GLN A 60 -11.40 7.76 6.32
N SER A 61 -12.51 7.86 7.05
CA SER A 61 -12.46 8.10 8.48
C SER A 61 -12.05 6.82 9.21
N PHE A 62 -11.34 6.96 10.33
CA PHE A 62 -11.04 5.80 11.19
C PHE A 62 -12.33 5.13 11.67
N GLY A 63 -12.42 3.80 11.59
CA GLY A 63 -13.61 3.04 11.96
C GLY A 63 -14.71 2.96 10.88
N THR A 64 -14.46 3.47 9.67
CA THR A 64 -15.36 3.23 8.52
C THR A 64 -15.50 1.73 8.27
N CYS A 65 -16.70 1.26 7.87
CA CYS A 65 -16.87 -0.12 7.43
C CYS A 65 -16.11 -0.37 6.13
N PHE A 66 -15.25 -1.38 6.11
CA PHE A 66 -14.32 -1.62 5.00
C PHE A 66 -15.07 -1.95 3.71
N ASP A 67 -16.06 -2.84 3.78
CA ASP A 67 -16.80 -3.34 2.63
C ASP A 67 -17.60 -2.25 1.90
N ASP A 68 -18.06 -1.22 2.62
CA ASP A 68 -18.82 -0.10 2.05
C ASP A 68 -17.97 0.77 1.12
N VAL A 69 -16.64 0.77 1.31
CA VAL A 69 -15.73 1.72 0.64
C VAL A 69 -14.55 1.04 -0.06
N TRP A 70 -14.56 -0.28 -0.16
CA TRP A 70 -13.45 -1.02 -0.76
C TRP A 70 -13.39 -0.82 -2.28
N SER A 71 -12.36 -0.10 -2.73
CA SER A 71 -12.10 0.21 -4.13
C SER A 71 -11.36 -0.88 -4.91
N GLY A 72 -11.07 -2.02 -4.27
CA GLY A 72 -10.12 -3.00 -4.77
C GLY A 72 -8.66 -2.60 -4.52
N GLY A 73 -7.73 -3.37 -5.08
CA GLY A 73 -6.30 -3.31 -4.74
C GLY A 73 -5.95 -4.26 -3.60
N TRP A 74 -4.91 -3.92 -2.83
CA TRP A 74 -4.43 -4.70 -1.69
C TRP A 74 -4.17 -3.80 -0.48
N ASP A 75 -4.92 -4.08 0.59
CA ASP A 75 -4.95 -3.42 1.89
C ASP A 75 -4.21 -4.17 3.01
N GLU A 76 -3.95 -3.47 4.10
CA GLU A 76 -3.40 -4.06 5.34
C GLU A 76 -4.54 -4.32 6.33
N LEU A 77 -4.59 -5.53 6.87
CA LEU A 77 -5.57 -5.94 7.86
C LEU A 77 -4.82 -6.24 9.16
N ILE A 78 -4.64 -5.21 9.98
CA ILE A 78 -3.84 -5.27 11.21
C ILE A 78 -4.51 -4.39 12.28
N PRO A 79 -4.78 -4.90 13.49
CA PRO A 79 -4.48 -6.25 14.00
C PRO A 79 -5.62 -7.28 13.84
N ASN A 80 -6.81 -6.85 13.42
CA ASN A 80 -8.04 -7.64 13.43
C ASN A 80 -8.82 -7.48 12.12
N ASP A 81 -9.73 -8.41 11.89
CA ASP A 81 -10.67 -8.40 10.77
C ASP A 81 -11.95 -7.64 11.16
N LEU A 82 -12.86 -8.29 11.88
CA LEU A 82 -14.09 -7.65 12.36
C LEU A 82 -13.82 -6.72 13.56
N PRO A 83 -14.66 -5.67 13.75
CA PRO A 83 -14.62 -4.86 14.96
C PRO A 83 -14.67 -5.71 16.22
N PHE A 84 -13.80 -5.40 17.18
CA PHE A 84 -13.66 -6.18 18.41
C PHE A 84 -13.44 -5.28 19.61
N GLN A 85 -14.18 -5.52 20.70
CA GLN A 85 -13.95 -4.83 21.96
C GLN A 85 -12.94 -5.59 22.81
N LEU A 86 -11.82 -4.93 23.12
CA LEU A 86 -10.80 -5.45 24.02
C LEU A 86 -11.34 -5.53 25.46
N PRO A 87 -10.76 -6.40 26.32
CA PRO A 87 -11.08 -6.41 27.75
C PRO A 87 -10.83 -5.07 28.47
N SER A 88 -9.96 -4.21 27.92
CA SER A 88 -9.73 -2.84 28.39
C SER A 88 -10.92 -1.90 28.15
N GLY A 89 -11.87 -2.29 27.29
CA GLY A 89 -13.03 -1.49 26.87
C GLY A 89 -12.83 -0.77 25.54
N GLU A 90 -11.60 -0.72 25.01
CA GLU A 90 -11.28 -0.11 23.71
C GLU A 90 -11.87 -0.93 22.56
N ILE A 91 -12.27 -0.24 21.48
CA ILE A 91 -12.86 -0.87 20.29
C ILE A 91 -11.84 -0.85 19.16
N LEU A 92 -11.41 -2.02 18.72
CA LEU A 92 -10.68 -2.20 17.48
C LEU A 92 -11.62 -1.99 16.29
N ALA A 93 -11.19 -1.16 15.35
CA ALA A 93 -11.95 -0.82 14.15
C ALA A 93 -12.05 -2.01 13.17
N ASP A 94 -13.03 -1.93 12.26
CA ASP A 94 -13.13 -2.85 11.14
C ASP A 94 -11.86 -2.81 10.28
N HIS A 95 -11.31 -3.99 9.98
CA HIS A 95 -10.03 -4.22 9.31
C HIS A 95 -8.81 -3.60 10.03
N GLY A 96 -8.98 -3.33 11.32
CA GLY A 96 -7.96 -2.79 12.19
C GLY A 96 -7.64 -1.33 11.93
N GLU A 97 -6.44 -0.93 12.30
CA GLU A 97 -6.12 0.49 12.54
C GLU A 97 -5.35 1.17 11.42
N VAL A 98 -4.91 0.43 10.40
CA VAL A 98 -3.93 0.93 9.42
C VAL A 98 -4.54 1.33 8.08
N TRP A 99 -5.44 0.51 7.52
CA TRP A 99 -5.87 0.59 6.11
C TRP A 99 -6.47 1.96 5.71
N SER A 100 -7.02 2.70 6.65
CA SER A 100 -7.65 4.01 6.43
C SER A 100 -6.74 5.19 6.77
N GLN A 101 -5.55 4.94 7.32
CA GLN A 101 -4.68 5.99 7.88
C GLN A 101 -3.62 6.46 6.90
N GLU A 102 -3.24 7.73 7.01
CA GLU A 102 -2.12 8.25 6.24
C GLU A 102 -0.80 7.63 6.71
N SER A 103 0.02 7.22 5.75
CA SER A 103 1.34 6.68 5.99
C SER A 103 2.40 7.61 5.40
N GLY A 104 3.40 7.95 6.22
CA GLY A 104 4.57 8.69 5.72
C GLY A 104 5.45 7.79 4.86
N ALA A 105 6.01 8.30 3.76
CA ALA A 105 6.96 7.56 2.93
C ALA A 105 8.39 8.05 3.17
N LEU A 106 9.26 7.17 3.69
CA LEU A 106 10.70 7.45 3.77
C LEU A 106 11.42 6.85 2.56
N LEU A 107 12.03 7.67 1.71
CA LEU A 107 12.90 7.17 0.62
C LEU A 107 14.35 7.15 1.09
N ARG A 108 15.01 6.00 1.06
CA ARG A 108 16.45 5.88 1.34
C ARG A 108 17.24 5.64 0.06
N PRO A 109 18.28 6.46 -0.24
CA PRO A 109 19.25 6.12 -1.28
C PRO A 109 20.01 4.85 -0.85
N GLY A 110 20.04 3.84 -1.71
CA GLY A 110 20.94 2.69 -1.59
C GLY A 110 21.85 2.63 -2.82
N ALA A 111 23.05 2.05 -2.69
CA ALA A 111 23.88 1.70 -3.84
C ALA A 111 23.02 0.87 -4.81
N LEU A 112 22.62 1.52 -5.92
CA LEU A 112 21.75 1.04 -6.99
C LEU A 112 20.91 -0.23 -6.68
N LYS A 113 19.60 -0.07 -6.47
CA LYS A 113 18.52 -1.11 -6.49
C LYS A 113 17.89 -1.53 -5.15
N ILE A 114 17.77 -0.67 -4.15
CA ILE A 114 16.82 -0.92 -3.04
C ILE A 114 16.17 0.40 -2.61
N LEU A 115 14.88 0.59 -2.88
CA LEU A 115 14.08 1.62 -2.24
C LEU A 115 13.31 1.00 -1.09
N LYS A 116 13.79 1.19 0.14
CA LYS A 116 12.99 0.93 1.34
C LYS A 116 12.08 2.13 1.54
N THR A 117 10.81 1.98 1.25
CA THR A 117 9.77 2.80 1.86
C THR A 117 9.44 2.18 3.21
N GLY A 118 9.46 2.96 4.28
CA GLY A 118 8.77 2.61 5.52
C GLY A 118 7.49 3.41 5.53
N LEU A 119 6.36 2.72 5.63
CA LEU A 119 5.05 3.34 5.77
C LEU A 119 4.65 3.12 7.22
N ASN A 120 4.91 4.15 8.03
CA ASN A 120 4.62 4.13 9.44
C ASN A 120 3.19 4.63 9.62
N SER A 121 2.35 3.77 10.17
CA SER A 121 1.14 4.18 10.87
C SER A 121 1.36 3.82 12.33
N ASP A 122 1.25 4.81 13.21
CA ASP A 122 1.18 4.53 14.63
C ASP A 122 -0.23 4.01 14.90
N GLY A 123 -0.30 2.78 15.39
CA GLY A 123 -1.56 2.22 15.84
C GLY A 123 -2.20 3.14 16.87
N ARG A 124 -3.39 3.67 16.57
CA ARG A 124 -4.11 4.58 17.49
C ARG A 124 -4.40 3.90 18.82
N ILE A 125 -4.51 2.58 18.82
CA ILE A 125 -4.83 1.77 19.99
C ILE A 125 -3.62 0.96 20.43
N SER A 126 -2.93 0.28 19.50
CA SER A 126 -1.84 -0.64 19.87
C SER A 126 -0.49 0.05 20.16
N SER A 127 -0.34 1.34 19.80
CA SER A 127 0.96 2.04 19.76
C SER A 127 2.05 1.34 18.94
N SER A 128 1.69 0.35 18.11
CA SER A 128 2.64 -0.43 17.31
C SER A 128 2.75 0.17 15.91
N PRO A 129 3.98 0.45 15.42
CA PRO A 129 4.16 0.93 14.07
C PRO A 129 4.06 -0.23 13.07
N MET A 130 3.29 -0.06 12.00
CA MET A 130 3.47 -0.89 10.81
C MET A 130 4.68 -0.38 10.02
N VAL A 131 5.50 -1.28 9.46
CA VAL A 131 6.57 -0.90 8.51
C VAL A 131 6.56 -1.85 7.31
N ARG A 132 6.05 -1.39 6.17
CA ARG A 132 6.08 -2.16 4.92
C ARG A 132 7.29 -1.80 4.07
N ASN A 133 8.35 -2.61 4.12
CA ASN A 133 9.56 -2.42 3.30
C ASN A 133 9.44 -3.06 1.92
N TRP A 134 9.73 -2.29 0.88
CA TRP A 134 9.87 -2.80 -0.48
C TRP A 134 11.35 -2.90 -0.85
N THR A 135 11.69 -3.87 -1.71
CA THR A 135 13.05 -4.02 -2.20
C THR A 135 13.00 -4.62 -3.59
N SER A 136 13.49 -3.89 -4.58
CA SER A 136 13.54 -4.35 -5.97
C SER A 136 15.00 -4.60 -6.37
N ALA A 137 15.49 -5.82 -6.19
CA ALA A 137 16.73 -6.21 -6.86
C ALA A 137 16.50 -6.12 -8.37
N ALA A 138 17.44 -5.56 -9.15
CA ALA A 138 17.37 -5.82 -10.57
C ALA A 138 17.83 -7.24 -10.81
N SER A 139 16.89 -8.03 -11.30
CA SER A 139 17.08 -9.42 -11.64
C SER A 139 18.25 -9.60 -12.63
N PRO A 140 19.13 -10.60 -12.42
CA PRO A 140 19.98 -11.15 -13.46
C PRO A 140 19.26 -12.14 -14.40
N LEU A 141 17.99 -12.48 -14.16
CA LEU A 141 17.42 -13.74 -14.67
C LEU A 141 16.56 -13.56 -15.92
N LEU A 142 17.09 -14.02 -17.06
CA LEU A 142 16.52 -15.04 -17.96
C LEU A 142 17.59 -15.38 -19.03
N LYS A 143 18.68 -16.05 -18.64
CA LYS A 143 19.40 -16.88 -19.63
C LYS A 143 18.53 -18.12 -19.82
N LYS A 144 17.84 -18.19 -20.95
CA LYS A 144 17.26 -19.45 -21.44
C LYS A 144 18.42 -20.41 -21.68
N GLU A 145 18.42 -21.55 -21.00
CA GLU A 145 19.05 -22.77 -21.53
C GLU A 145 18.15 -23.35 -22.61
#